data_AF-A0A974UL79-F1
#
_entry.id   AF-A0A974UL79-F1
#
_cell.length_a   1.000
_cell.length_b   1.000
_cell.length_c   1.000
_cell.angle_alpha   90.00
_cell.angle_beta   90.00
_cell.angle_gamma   90.00
#
_symmetry.space_group_name_H-M   'P 1'
#
loop_
_entity.id
_entity.type
_entity.pdbx_description
1 polymer ?
#
loop_
_entity_poly.entity_id
_entity_poly.type
_entity_poly.pdbx_seq_one_letter_code
_entity_poly.pdbx_strand_id
1 'polypeptide(L)' 'MAEAFNSLFKGELIHNPVVRRRGWQSVRDVEIAVAEYIDWYNHRRVHGELGQRTPAQTEASHQASRYDQPLEPARAR' A
#
# COMPACT_ATOMS: atom_id res chain seq x y z
N MET A 1 -11.55 -3.55 -3.43
CA MET A 1 -10.28 -2.89 -3.03
C MET A 1 -9.07 -3.79 -3.26
N ALA A 2 -8.99 -4.97 -2.64
CA ALA A 2 -7.84 -5.88 -2.82
C ALA A 2 -7.60 -6.33 -4.27
N GLU A 3 -8.68 -6.59 -5.04
CA GLU A 3 -8.57 -7.04 -6.44
C GLU A 3 -7.96 -5.98 -7.37
N ALA A 4 -8.34 -4.71 -7.17
CA ALA A 4 -7.80 -3.58 -7.94
C ALA A 4 -6.31 -3.37 -7.62
N PHE A 5 -5.96 -3.42 -6.34
CA PHE A 5 -4.55 -3.37 -5.91
C PHE A 5 -3.73 -4.52 -6.51
N ASN A 6 -4.23 -5.76 -6.45
CA ASN A 6 -3.51 -6.92 -6.99
C ASN A 6 -3.29 -6.82 -8.51
N SER A 7 -4.28 -6.33 -9.25
CA SER A 7 -4.16 -6.11 -10.69
C SER A 7 -3.08 -5.08 -11.01
N LEU A 8 -3.05 -3.99 -10.26
CA LEU A 8 -2.06 -2.92 -10.41
C LEU A 8 -0.66 -3.38 -9.99
N PHE A 9 -0.52 -4.08 -8.87
CA PHE A 9 0.72 -4.71 -8.43
C PHE A 9 1.31 -5.63 -9.49
N LYS A 10 0.49 -6.52 -10.06
CA LYS A 10 0.92 -7.41 -11.14
C LYS A 10 1.33 -6.62 -12.37
N GLY A 11 0.59 -5.60 -12.75
CA GLY A 11 0.92 -4.74 -13.90
C GLY A 11 2.26 -4.02 -13.75
N GLU A 12 2.46 -3.37 -12.61
CA GLU A 12 3.59 -2.46 -12.37
C GLU A 12 4.88 -3.15 -11.93
N LEU A 13 4.79 -4.27 -11.23
CA LEU A 13 5.95 -5.02 -10.73
C LEU A 13 6.19 -6.30 -11.52
N ILE A 14 5.18 -7.18 -11.57
CA ILE A 14 5.34 -8.53 -12.14
C ILE A 14 5.35 -8.52 -13.67
N HIS A 15 4.65 -7.59 -14.30
CA HIS A 15 4.45 -7.48 -15.74
C HIS A 15 5.15 -6.26 -16.37
N ASN A 16 5.91 -5.47 -15.61
CA ASN A 16 6.60 -4.29 -16.15
C ASN A 16 8.01 -4.62 -16.66
N PRO A 17 8.30 -4.59 -17.97
CA PRO A 17 9.62 -4.93 -18.51
C PRO A 17 10.74 -3.96 -18.09
N VAL A 18 10.41 -2.74 -17.64
CA VAL A 18 11.39 -1.76 -17.13
C VAL A 18 11.96 -2.23 -15.80
N VAL A 19 11.11 -2.75 -14.91
CA VAL A 19 11.50 -3.27 -13.60
C VAL A 19 12.28 -4.58 -13.73
N ARG A 20 11.94 -5.40 -14.74
CA ARG A 20 12.46 -6.77 -14.91
C ARG A 20 13.02 -7.02 -16.31
N ARG A 21 14.11 -6.32 -16.65
CA ARG A 21 14.79 -6.42 -17.96
C ARG A 21 15.20 -7.84 -18.37
N ARG A 22 15.56 -8.71 -17.40
CA ARG A 22 15.99 -10.11 -17.65
C ARG A 22 15.11 -11.17 -16.95
N GLY A 23 13.96 -10.78 -16.41
CA GLY A 23 13.12 -11.65 -15.58
C GLY A 23 13.70 -11.91 -14.18
N TRP A 24 12.97 -12.67 -13.36
CA TRP A 24 13.33 -13.01 -11.99
C TRP A 24 14.35 -14.15 -11.97
N GLN A 25 15.49 -13.96 -11.29
CA GLN A 25 16.56 -14.97 -11.22
C GLN A 25 16.39 -15.90 -10.02
N SER A 26 15.76 -15.41 -8.95
CA SER A 26 15.47 -16.16 -7.74
C SER A 26 14.21 -15.65 -7.04
N VAL A 27 13.67 -16.45 -6.11
CA VAL A 27 12.57 -16.02 -5.22
C VAL A 27 12.99 -14.81 -4.37
N ARG A 28 14.26 -14.78 -3.92
CA ARG A 28 14.80 -13.67 -3.14
C ARG A 28 14.74 -12.33 -3.87
N ASP A 29 14.99 -12.33 -5.18
CA ASP A 29 14.89 -11.09 -5.98
C ASP A 29 13.45 -10.58 -6.04
N VAL A 30 12.48 -11.50 -6.10
CA VAL A 30 11.06 -11.16 -6.05
C VAL A 30 10.71 -10.57 -4.68
N GLU A 31 11.16 -11.19 -3.60
CA GLU A 31 10.91 -10.70 -2.23
C GLU A 31 11.44 -9.29 -2.01
N ILE A 32 12.67 -9.01 -2.47
CA ILE A 32 13.27 -7.67 -2.39
C ILE A 32 12.45 -6.69 -3.22
N ALA A 33 12.14 -7.00 -4.47
CA ALA A 33 11.38 -6.11 -5.34
C ALA A 33 9.96 -5.85 -4.81
N VAL A 34 9.33 -6.83 -4.18
CA VAL A 34 8.03 -6.66 -3.52
C VAL A 34 8.16 -5.72 -2.32
N ALA A 35 9.17 -5.90 -1.47
CA ALA A 35 9.41 -5.01 -0.33
C ALA A 35 9.62 -3.57 -0.78
N GLU A 36 10.44 -3.35 -1.81
CA GLU A 36 10.67 -2.02 -2.40
C GLU A 36 9.40 -1.43 -3.03
N TYR A 37 8.61 -2.25 -3.72
CA TYR A 37 7.35 -1.81 -4.30
C TYR A 37 6.34 -1.37 -3.24
N ILE A 38 6.20 -2.14 -2.17
CA ILE A 38 5.27 -1.82 -1.08
C ILE A 38 5.71 -0.56 -0.34
N ASP A 39 7.01 -0.39 -0.08
CA ASP A 39 7.53 0.83 0.51
C ASP A 39 7.23 2.06 -0.38
N TRP A 40 7.52 1.97 -1.68
CA TRP A 40 7.21 3.04 -2.62
C TRP A 40 5.72 3.34 -2.67
N TYR A 41 4.87 2.32 -2.79
CA TYR A 41 3.43 2.47 -2.86
C TYR A 41 2.86 3.14 -1.61
N ASN A 42 3.28 2.70 -0.43
CA ASN A 42 2.72 3.19 0.83
C ASN A 42 3.23 4.56 1.25
N HIS A 43 4.51 4.86 0.98
CA HIS A 43 5.16 6.05 1.54
C HIS A 43 5.48 7.13 0.52
N ARG A 44 5.48 6.82 -0.78
CA ARG A 44 5.96 7.75 -1.81
C ARG A 44 4.96 7.98 -2.94
N ARG A 45 4.09 7.00 -3.23
CA ARG A 45 3.05 7.15 -4.25
C ARG A 45 1.90 7.99 -3.73
N VAL A 46 1.61 9.05 -4.45
CA VAL A 46 0.48 9.95 -4.17
C VAL A 46 -0.74 9.49 -4.96
N HIS A 47 -1.90 9.43 -4.29
CA HIS A 47 -3.16 8.98 -4.90
C HIS A 47 -4.17 10.13 -4.93
N GLY A 48 -4.72 10.41 -6.11
CA GLY A 48 -5.76 11.42 -6.28
C GLY A 48 -7.02 11.12 -5.46
N GLU A 49 -7.42 9.84 -5.42
CA GLU A 49 -8.56 9.37 -4.62
C GLU A 49 -8.38 9.54 -3.11
N LEU A 50 -7.12 9.65 -2.64
CA LEU A 50 -6.79 9.92 -1.23
C LEU A 50 -6.60 11.43 -0.94
N GLY A 51 -6.92 12.28 -1.92
CA GLY A 51 -6.75 13.73 -1.81
C GLY A 51 -5.29 14.16 -1.95
N GLN A 52 -4.56 13.57 -2.91
CA GLN A 52 -3.13 13.83 -3.11
C GLN A 52 -2.27 13.47 -1.89
N ARG A 53 -2.63 12.39 -1.20
CA ARG A 53 -1.86 11.82 -0.09
C ARG A 53 -1.41 10.40 -0.41
N THR A 54 -0.38 9.97 0.31
CA THR A 54 0.06 8.57 0.31
C THR A 54 -0.88 7.71 1.16
N PRO A 55 -0.92 6.38 0.93
CA PRO A 55 -1.67 5.47 1.78
C PRO A 55 -1.26 5.57 3.26
N ALA A 56 0.04 5.64 3.56
CA ALA A 56 0.53 5.75 4.93
C ALA A 56 0.09 7.05 5.62
N GLN A 57 0.08 8.19 4.92
CA GLN A 57 -0.43 9.45 5.47
C GLN A 57 -1.93 9.38 5.75
N THR A 58 -2.68 8.70 4.88
CA THR A 58 -4.11 8.52 5.02
C THR A 58 -4.42 7.64 6.23
N GLU A 59 -3.73 6.50 6.36
CA GLU A 59 -3.84 5.62 7.52
C GLU A 59 -3.46 6.33 8.83
N ALA A 60 -2.36 7.08 8.86
CA ALA A 60 -1.95 7.86 10.03
C ALA A 60 -3.03 8.87 10.46
N SER A 61 -3.67 9.53 9.48
CA SER A 61 -4.78 10.46 9.74
C SER A 61 -6.00 9.71 10.30
N HIS A 62 -6.37 8.57 9.70
CA HIS A 62 -7.48 7.74 10.19
C HIS A 62 -7.23 7.22 11.60
N GLN A 63 -6.00 6.79 11.90
CA GLN A 63 -5.61 6.31 13.22
C GLN A 63 -5.68 7.42 14.27
N ALA A 64 -5.20 8.63 13.94
CA ALA A 64 -5.32 9.79 14.83
C ALA A 64 -6.79 10.12 15.12
N SER A 65 -7.66 10.16 14.10
CA SER A 65 -9.10 10.38 14.29
C SER A 65 -9.76 9.26 15.12
N ARG A 66 -9.32 8.02 14.96
CA ARG A 66 -9.84 6.88 15.74
C ARG A 66 -9.51 7.02 17.23
N TYR A 67 -8.35 7.57 17.59
CA TYR A 67 -7.98 7.82 18.99
C TYR A 67 -8.61 9.08 19.57
N ASP A 68 -9.06 10.01 18.73
CA ASP A 68 -9.80 11.21 19.15
C ASP A 68 -11.30 10.93 19.40
N GLN A 69 -11.81 9.80 18.90
CA GLN A 69 -13.15 9.35 19.22
C GLN A 69 -13.19 8.91 20.70
N PRO A 70 -14.09 9.48 21.53
CA PRO A 70 -14.31 8.97 22.87
C PRO A 70 -14.57 7.47 22.76
N LEU A 71 -13.90 6.66 23.61
CA LEU A 71 -14.29 5.27 23.80
C LEU A 71 -15.77 5.30 24.20
N GLU A 72 -16.66 5.03 23.24
CA GLU A 72 -18.07 4.81 23.54
C GLU A 72 -18.08 3.75 24.66
N PRO A 73 -18.57 4.08 25.87
CA PRO A 73 -18.62 3.10 26.93
C PRO A 73 -19.47 1.97 26.38
N ALA A 74 -18.83 0.81 26.15
CA ALA A 74 -19.48 -0.39 25.68
C ALA A 74 -20.80 -0.49 26.43
N ARG A 75 -21.92 -0.33 25.71
CA ARG A 75 -23.25 -0.23 26.31
C ARG A 75 -23.40 -1.42 27.24
N ALA A 76 -23.28 -1.17 28.54
CA ALA A 76 -23.65 -2.12 29.55
C ALA A 76 -25.17 -2.26 29.46
N ARG A 77 -25.62 -3.31 28.76
CA ARG A 77 -26.95 -3.93 28.88
C ARG A 77 -27.00 -5.21 28.08
#